data_AF-A0A826VSZ3-F1
#
_entry.id   AF-A0A826VSZ3-F1
#
_cell.length_a   1.000
_cell.length_b   1.000
_cell.length_c   1.000
_cell.angle_alpha   90.00
_cell.angle_beta   90.00
_cell.angle_gamma   90.00
#
_symmetry.space_group_name_H-M   'P 1'
#
loop_
_entity.id
_entity.type
_entity.pdbx_description
1 polymer ?
#
loop_
_entity_poly.entity_id
_entity_poly.type
_entity_poly.pdbx_seq_one_letter_code
_entity_poly.pdbx_strand_id
1 'polypeptide(L)'
;MNMKAYAYFKLSDAAANGYTIRWLKDVSVKRDKIICSLQRAFGADGVSLVSNRGYERVECIWMNQLAPELWRGKSDGLFIGGFQFYGVVPDITTPEGRNNATLIQEHEEQLRKYPTFPVWLCNELGVDVVPNMFDLKSVWTMHHSRDGFGILFEVCLLDGEVKGPVPAECQRIKHSEFVALTEE
;
A
#
# COMPACT_ATOMS: atom_id res chain seq x y z
N MET A 1 21.94 -12.54 -18.20
CA MET A 1 21.09 -11.69 -17.34
C MET A 1 21.89 -10.43 -17.02
N ASN A 2 21.51 -9.28 -17.57
CA ASN A 2 22.11 -8.02 -17.11
C ASN A 2 21.63 -7.80 -15.67
N MET A 3 22.56 -7.68 -14.71
CA MET A 3 22.22 -7.22 -13.36
C MET A 3 21.48 -5.89 -13.50
N LYS A 4 20.29 -5.79 -12.90
CA LYS A 4 19.63 -4.49 -12.75
C LYS A 4 20.53 -3.66 -11.84
N ALA A 5 20.98 -2.53 -12.34
CA ALA A 5 21.75 -1.58 -11.56
C ALA A 5 20.77 -0.63 -10.85
N TYR A 6 21.09 -0.27 -9.61
CA TYR A 6 20.23 0.57 -8.78
C TYR A 6 20.99 1.81 -8.28
N ALA A 7 20.25 2.91 -8.09
CA ALA A 7 20.69 4.04 -7.29
C ALA A 7 19.88 4.10 -6.00
N TYR A 8 20.52 4.59 -4.94
CA TYR A 8 19.93 4.65 -3.62
C TYR A 8 19.85 6.10 -3.16
N PHE A 9 18.72 6.49 -2.58
CA PHE A 9 18.50 7.83 -2.07
C PHE A 9 17.95 7.78 -0.65
N LYS A 10 18.34 8.75 0.17
CA LYS A 10 17.76 9.02 1.48
C LYS A 10 17.05 10.36 1.42
N LEU A 11 15.79 10.38 1.86
CA LEU A 11 15.09 11.63 2.10
C LEU A 11 15.61 12.27 3.39
N SER A 12 15.84 13.58 3.40
CA SER A 12 16.28 14.25 4.63
C SER A 12 15.30 14.00 5.79
N ASP A 13 15.81 13.87 7.01
CA ASP A 13 14.97 13.52 8.17
C ASP A 13 13.86 14.58 8.41
N ALA A 14 14.15 15.85 8.12
CA ALA A 14 13.16 16.93 8.20
C ALA A 14 12.03 16.75 7.17
N ALA A 15 12.37 16.42 5.91
CA ALA A 15 11.39 16.18 4.87
C ALA A 15 10.58 14.89 5.17
N ALA A 16 11.25 13.79 5.55
CA ALA A 16 10.59 12.53 5.91
C ALA A 16 9.54 12.73 7.02
N ASN A 17 9.89 13.46 8.08
CA ASN A 17 8.95 13.81 9.14
C ASN A 17 7.81 14.69 8.63
N GLY A 18 8.12 15.72 7.84
CA GLY A 18 7.13 16.63 7.26
C GLY A 18 6.08 15.90 6.41
N TYR A 19 6.52 15.02 5.53
CA TYR A 19 5.64 14.21 4.69
C TYR A 19 4.82 13.21 5.49
N THR A 20 5.43 12.52 6.46
CA THR A 20 4.72 11.55 7.32
C THR A 20 3.59 12.23 8.10
N ILE A 21 3.86 13.38 8.72
CA ILE A 21 2.85 14.15 9.47
C ILE A 21 1.71 14.60 8.55
N ARG A 22 2.02 15.11 7.35
CA ARG A 22 1.01 15.52 6.37
C ARG A 22 0.13 14.34 5.94
N TRP A 23 0.73 13.20 5.61
CA TRP A 23 -0.02 12.01 5.21
C TRP A 23 -0.93 11.50 6.34
N LEU A 24 -0.41 11.41 7.57
CA LEU A 24 -1.20 11.00 8.73
C LEU A 24 -2.42 11.91 8.93
N LYS A 25 -2.22 13.22 8.84
CA LYS A 25 -3.27 14.23 9.05
C LYS A 25 -4.32 14.25 7.93
N ASP A 26 -3.88 14.25 6.67
CA ASP A 26 -4.74 14.60 5.54
C ASP A 26 -5.27 13.38 4.77
N VAL A 27 -4.59 12.23 4.91
CA VAL A 27 -4.85 11.00 4.14
C VAL A 27 -5.20 9.82 5.04
N SER A 28 -4.35 9.45 6.00
CA SER A 28 -4.55 8.26 6.85
C SER A 28 -5.90 8.28 7.56
N VAL A 29 -6.25 9.39 8.22
CA VAL A 29 -7.53 9.52 8.93
C VAL A 29 -8.74 9.30 8.00
N LYS A 30 -8.65 9.73 6.74
CA LYS A 30 -9.74 9.56 5.76
C LYS A 30 -9.82 8.11 5.27
N ARG A 31 -8.67 7.46 5.06
CA ARG A 31 -8.59 6.03 4.75
C ARG A 31 -9.22 5.20 5.86
N ASP A 32 -8.84 5.46 7.10
CA ASP A 32 -9.35 4.74 8.27
C ASP A 32 -10.86 4.88 8.39
N LYS A 33 -11.42 6.05 8.10
CA LYS A 33 -12.88 6.25 8.05
C LYS A 33 -13.56 5.39 6.99
N ILE A 34 -12.98 5.26 5.80
CA ILE A 34 -13.53 4.44 4.72
C ILE A 34 -13.47 2.96 5.11
N ILE A 35 -12.32 2.49 5.63
CA ILE A 35 -12.15 1.10 6.08
C ILE A 35 -13.11 0.77 7.22
N CYS A 36 -13.22 1.66 8.21
CA CYS A 36 -14.17 1.52 9.32
C CYS A 36 -15.63 1.50 8.84
N SER A 37 -15.97 2.33 7.85
CA SER A 37 -17.31 2.33 7.24
C SER A 37 -17.61 0.96 6.60
N LEU A 38 -16.66 0.41 5.85
CA LEU A 38 -16.79 -0.91 5.23
C LEU A 38 -16.92 -2.02 6.27
N GLN A 39 -16.10 -1.97 7.33
CA GLN A 39 -16.19 -2.93 8.44
C GLN A 39 -17.56 -2.91 9.10
N ARG A 40 -18.09 -1.73 9.41
CA ARG A 40 -19.41 -1.58 10.02
C ARG A 40 -20.53 -2.06 9.10
N ALA A 41 -20.43 -1.77 7.80
CA ALA A 41 -21.45 -2.18 6.82
C ALA A 41 -21.64 -3.71 6.78
N PHE A 42 -20.58 -4.48 7.05
CA PHE A 42 -20.61 -5.94 7.03
C PHE A 42 -20.53 -6.60 8.41
N GLY A 43 -20.51 -5.83 9.50
CA GLY A 43 -20.27 -6.37 10.84
C GLY A 43 -18.93 -7.11 10.94
N ALA A 44 -17.92 -6.67 10.18
CA ALA A 44 -16.64 -7.33 10.05
C ALA A 44 -15.66 -6.91 11.15
N ASP A 45 -14.80 -7.85 11.56
CA ASP A 45 -13.71 -7.61 12.51
C ASP A 45 -12.49 -6.98 11.82
N GLY A 46 -12.33 -7.20 10.51
CA GLY A 46 -11.16 -6.78 9.75
C GLY A 46 -11.40 -6.69 8.26
N VAL A 47 -10.51 -6.00 7.56
CA VAL A 47 -10.45 -5.95 6.09
C VAL A 47 -9.00 -6.12 5.68
N SER A 48 -8.72 -7.09 4.82
CA SER A 48 -7.42 -7.17 4.15
C SER A 48 -7.45 -6.36 2.87
N LEU A 49 -6.46 -5.49 2.71
CA LEU A 49 -6.22 -4.75 1.48
C LEU A 49 -4.97 -5.29 0.79
N VAL A 50 -5.05 -5.43 -0.53
CA VAL A 50 -3.90 -5.75 -1.38
C VAL A 50 -3.65 -4.60 -2.33
N SER A 51 -2.40 -4.14 -2.41
CA SER A 51 -1.99 -3.14 -3.39
C SER A 51 -1.75 -3.81 -4.75
N ASN A 52 -2.50 -3.38 -5.77
CA ASN A 52 -2.33 -3.84 -7.15
C ASN A 52 -2.23 -2.62 -8.08
N ARG A 53 -1.10 -2.45 -8.77
CA ARG A 53 -0.89 -1.40 -9.79
C ARG A 53 -1.25 0.02 -9.30
N GLY A 54 -0.77 0.40 -8.12
CA GLY A 54 -0.92 1.76 -7.58
C GLY A 54 -2.24 2.07 -6.86
N TYR A 55 -3.14 1.10 -6.73
CA TYR A 55 -4.35 1.24 -5.91
C TYR A 55 -4.61 -0.02 -5.09
N GLU A 56 -5.27 0.15 -3.96
CA GLU A 56 -5.67 -0.97 -3.12
C GLU A 56 -7.00 -1.55 -3.55
N ARG A 57 -7.12 -2.86 -3.36
CA ARG A 57 -8.37 -3.60 -3.45
C ARG A 57 -8.59 -4.37 -2.16
N VAL A 58 -9.86 -4.61 -1.83
CA VAL A 58 -10.24 -5.50 -0.75
C VAL A 58 -9.95 -6.93 -1.19
N GLU A 59 -9.03 -7.55 -0.50
CA GLU A 59 -8.69 -8.95 -0.72
C GLU A 59 -9.73 -9.87 -0.08
N CYS A 60 -10.07 -9.59 1.17
CA CYS A 60 -11.13 -10.27 1.92
C CYS A 60 -11.62 -9.43 3.09
N ILE A 61 -12.79 -9.80 3.58
CA ILE A 61 -13.39 -9.33 4.82
C ILE A 61 -13.12 -10.39 5.89
N TRP A 62 -12.72 -10.00 7.10
CA TRP A 62 -12.49 -10.91 8.21
C TRP A 62 -13.67 -10.91 9.17
N MET A 63 -14.13 -12.10 9.53
CA MET A 63 -15.22 -12.31 10.48
C MET A 63 -14.81 -13.34 11.53
N ASN A 64 -15.20 -13.12 12.78
CA ASN A 64 -15.00 -14.04 13.90
C ASN A 64 -16.04 -15.18 13.97
N GLN A 65 -16.94 -15.23 12.99
CA GLN A 65 -17.95 -16.27 12.83
C GLN A 65 -17.88 -16.86 11.42
N LEU A 66 -18.37 -18.09 11.28
CA LEU A 66 -18.40 -18.80 10.01
C LEU A 66 -19.25 -18.03 8.98
N ALA A 67 -18.77 -17.97 7.74
CA ALA A 67 -19.32 -17.19 6.66
C ALA A 67 -20.84 -17.40 6.50
N PRO A 68 -21.69 -16.36 6.59
CA PRO A 68 -23.11 -16.45 6.26
C PRO A 68 -23.32 -16.88 4.79
N GLU A 69 -24.51 -17.35 4.43
CA GLU A 69 -24.86 -17.84 3.06
C GLU A 69 -24.51 -16.87 1.91
N LEU A 70 -24.32 -15.59 2.20
CA LEU A 70 -24.00 -14.53 1.24
C LEU A 70 -22.49 -14.39 0.92
N TRP A 71 -21.66 -15.19 1.60
CA TRP A 71 -20.21 -15.08 1.60
C TRP A 71 -19.58 -16.41 1.22
N ARG A 72 -18.52 -16.35 0.41
CA ARG A 72 -17.65 -17.50 0.14
C ARG A 72 -16.40 -17.41 1.00
N GLY A 73 -16.04 -18.53 1.62
CA GLY A 73 -14.77 -18.67 2.31
C GLY A 73 -13.60 -18.47 1.34
N LYS A 74 -12.62 -17.68 1.77
CA LYS A 74 -11.36 -17.44 1.05
C LYS A 74 -10.14 -17.86 1.86
N SER A 75 -10.18 -17.70 3.18
CA SER A 75 -9.12 -18.12 4.10
C SER A 75 -9.72 -18.44 5.47
N ASP A 76 -9.15 -19.41 6.18
CA ASP A 76 -9.55 -19.84 7.51
C ASP A 76 -8.42 -19.67 8.55
N GLY A 77 -7.30 -19.06 8.13
CA GLY A 77 -6.01 -19.17 8.83
C GLY A 77 -5.56 -17.98 9.67
N LEU A 78 -6.39 -16.96 9.92
CA LEU A 78 -5.97 -15.82 10.74
C LEU A 78 -6.31 -16.04 12.21
N PHE A 79 -5.27 -16.18 13.05
CA PHE A 79 -5.41 -16.27 14.50
C PHE A 79 -4.83 -15.02 15.16
N ILE A 80 -5.66 -14.26 15.88
CA ILE A 80 -5.24 -13.07 16.62
C ILE A 80 -5.71 -13.23 18.07
N GLY A 81 -4.78 -13.16 19.02
CA GLY A 81 -5.11 -13.26 20.45
C GLY A 81 -5.79 -14.58 20.86
N GLY A 82 -5.54 -15.67 20.11
CA GLY A 82 -6.19 -16.97 20.33
C GLY A 82 -7.59 -17.12 19.70
N PHE A 83 -8.10 -16.08 19.05
CA PHE A 83 -9.36 -16.13 18.29
C PHE A 83 -9.09 -16.43 16.82
N GLN A 84 -9.91 -17.30 16.23
CA GLN A 84 -9.88 -17.61 14.81
C GLN A 84 -10.76 -16.63 14.03
N PHE A 85 -10.26 -16.16 12.90
CA PHE A 85 -10.99 -15.31 11.96
C PHE A 85 -11.02 -15.98 10.58
N TYR A 86 -12.16 -15.84 9.92
CA TYR A 86 -12.43 -16.36 8.60
C TYR A 86 -12.42 -15.22 7.59
N GLY A 87 -11.54 -15.33 6.60
CA GLY A 87 -11.46 -14.43 5.46
C GLY A 87 -12.52 -14.84 4.45
N VAL A 88 -13.42 -13.92 4.12
CA VAL A 88 -14.54 -14.14 3.21
C VAL A 88 -14.56 -13.13 2.07
N VAL A 89 -15.18 -13.51 0.96
CA VAL A 89 -15.48 -12.64 -0.18
C VAL A 89 -16.95 -12.78 -0.56
N PRO A 90 -17.58 -11.77 -1.18
CA PRO A 90 -18.98 -11.90 -1.56
C PRO A 90 -19.23 -13.06 -2.52
N ASP A 91 -20.35 -13.78 -2.32
CA ASP A 91 -20.81 -14.76 -3.30
C ASP A 91 -21.55 -14.09 -4.47
N ILE A 92 -20.80 -13.71 -5.51
CA ILE A 92 -21.35 -13.03 -6.70
C ILE A 92 -22.38 -13.87 -7.48
N THR A 93 -22.55 -15.15 -7.15
CA THR A 93 -23.60 -15.98 -7.76
C THR A 93 -24.98 -15.59 -7.24
N THR A 94 -25.08 -15.03 -6.02
CA THR A 94 -26.32 -14.53 -5.40
C THR A 94 -26.55 -13.04 -5.69
N PRO A 95 -27.82 -12.55 -5.74
CA PRO A 95 -28.11 -11.12 -5.84
C PRO A 95 -27.50 -10.28 -4.71
N GLU A 96 -27.59 -10.77 -3.47
CA GLU A 96 -27.09 -10.08 -2.28
C GLU A 96 -25.57 -10.04 -2.26
N GLY A 97 -24.89 -11.13 -2.65
CA GLY A 97 -23.44 -11.14 -2.79
C GLY A 97 -22.95 -10.22 -3.92
N ARG A 98 -23.72 -10.02 -4.99
CA ARG A 98 -23.44 -8.97 -5.99
C ARG A 98 -23.56 -7.58 -5.40
N ASN A 99 -24.60 -7.31 -4.61
CA ASN A 99 -24.75 -6.01 -3.93
C ASN A 99 -23.58 -5.74 -2.97
N ASN A 100 -23.15 -6.73 -2.20
CA ASN A 100 -21.97 -6.62 -1.33
C ASN A 100 -20.69 -6.34 -2.14
N ALA A 101 -20.51 -7.00 -3.28
CA ALA A 101 -19.37 -6.74 -4.17
C ALA A 101 -19.39 -5.30 -4.72
N THR A 102 -20.55 -4.77 -5.11
CA THR A 102 -20.70 -3.36 -5.53
C THR A 102 -20.32 -2.41 -4.41
N LEU A 103 -20.81 -2.65 -3.19
CA LEU A 103 -20.47 -1.80 -2.03
C LEU A 103 -18.97 -1.81 -1.72
N ILE A 104 -18.31 -2.98 -1.82
CA ILE A 104 -16.85 -3.09 -1.72
C ILE A 104 -16.18 -2.22 -2.78
N GLN A 105 -16.60 -2.34 -4.03
CA GLN A 105 -16.02 -1.57 -5.14
C GLN A 105 -16.16 -0.05 -4.91
N GLU A 106 -17.32 0.43 -4.43
CA GLU A 106 -17.53 1.85 -4.10
C GLU A 106 -16.55 2.33 -3.02
N HIS A 107 -16.21 1.49 -2.03
CA HIS A 107 -15.22 1.83 -1.01
C HIS A 107 -13.79 1.79 -1.57
N GLU A 108 -13.46 0.82 -2.44
CA GLU A 108 -12.17 0.80 -3.17
C GLU A 108 -11.98 2.08 -4.00
N GLU A 109 -13.03 2.55 -4.68
CA GLU A 109 -13.01 3.79 -5.46
C GLU A 109 -12.83 5.03 -4.57
N GLN A 110 -13.38 5.04 -3.36
CA GLN A 110 -13.08 6.08 -2.38
C GLN A 110 -11.63 6.02 -1.89
N LEU A 111 -11.09 4.82 -1.63
CA LEU A 111 -9.69 4.63 -1.22
C LEU A 111 -8.70 5.11 -2.28
N ARG A 112 -9.04 5.05 -3.58
CA ARG A 112 -8.18 5.60 -4.65
C ARG A 112 -7.88 7.09 -4.47
N LYS A 113 -8.77 7.86 -3.83
CA LYS A 113 -8.56 9.29 -3.56
C LYS A 113 -7.57 9.53 -2.41
N TYR A 114 -7.28 8.48 -1.64
CA TYR A 114 -6.46 8.53 -0.44
C TYR A 114 -5.43 7.39 -0.49
N PRO A 115 -4.36 7.52 -1.27
CA PRO A 115 -3.39 6.44 -1.48
C PRO A 115 -2.63 6.04 -0.21
N THR A 116 -2.02 4.85 -0.25
CA THR A 116 -1.06 4.41 0.77
C THR A 116 0.11 5.39 0.87
N PHE A 117 0.80 5.42 2.01
CA PHE A 117 1.90 6.35 2.23
C PHE A 117 2.98 6.29 1.12
N PRO A 118 3.47 5.12 0.67
CA PRO A 118 4.48 5.06 -0.40
C PRO A 118 4.00 5.69 -1.71
N VAL A 119 2.76 5.41 -2.12
CA VAL A 119 2.17 5.95 -3.36
C VAL A 119 1.94 7.45 -3.22
N TRP A 120 1.38 7.88 -2.11
CA TRP A 120 1.16 9.30 -1.84
C TRP A 120 2.48 10.09 -1.85
N LEU A 121 3.51 9.58 -1.19
CA LEU A 121 4.82 10.23 -1.11
C LEU A 121 5.48 10.34 -2.49
N CYS A 122 5.45 9.28 -3.30
CA CYS A 122 5.99 9.34 -4.66
C CYS A 122 5.28 10.41 -5.50
N ASN A 123 3.96 10.54 -5.37
CA ASN A 123 3.19 11.57 -6.05
C ASN A 123 3.57 12.98 -5.58
N GLU A 124 3.72 13.19 -4.27
CA GLU A 124 4.11 14.49 -3.69
C GLU A 124 5.52 14.91 -4.10
N LEU A 125 6.43 13.96 -4.22
CA LEU A 125 7.80 14.19 -4.66
C LEU A 125 7.91 14.35 -6.19
N GLY A 126 6.83 14.15 -6.93
CA GLY A 126 6.83 14.19 -8.40
C GLY A 126 7.69 13.10 -9.05
N VAL A 127 8.00 12.04 -8.30
CA VAL A 127 8.73 10.85 -8.79
C VAL A 127 7.72 9.82 -9.26
N ASP A 128 6.84 10.26 -10.15
CA ASP A 128 5.74 9.42 -10.59
C ASP A 128 6.24 8.29 -11.51
N VAL A 129 5.47 7.21 -11.42
CA VAL A 129 5.63 5.92 -12.05
C VAL A 129 5.62 6.08 -13.56
N VAL A 130 6.80 6.06 -14.20
CA VAL A 130 6.87 5.94 -15.65
C VAL A 130 6.03 4.72 -16.05
N PRO A 131 4.93 4.89 -16.81
CA PRO A 131 4.16 3.76 -17.29
C PRO A 131 5.05 3.00 -18.27
N ASN A 132 5.63 1.89 -17.84
CA ASN A 132 6.05 0.90 -18.80
C ASN A 132 4.77 0.26 -19.34
N MET A 133 4.62 0.14 -20.66
CA MET A 133 3.41 -0.40 -21.33
C MET A 133 3.00 -1.80 -20.81
N PHE A 134 3.87 -2.46 -20.03
CA PHE A 134 3.64 -3.78 -19.43
C PHE A 134 3.75 -3.84 -17.90
N ASP A 135 4.16 -2.77 -17.19
CA ASP A 135 4.27 -2.76 -15.72
C ASP A 135 4.16 -1.32 -15.15
N LEU A 136 3.05 -1.01 -14.50
CA LEU A 136 2.78 0.27 -13.81
C LEU A 136 3.42 0.26 -12.41
N LYS A 137 4.74 0.10 -12.35
CA LYS A 137 5.50 0.17 -11.09
C LYS A 137 6.47 1.32 -11.13
N SER A 138 6.46 2.14 -10.08
CA SER A 138 7.45 3.19 -9.92
C SER A 138 8.85 2.61 -10.08
N VAL A 139 9.73 3.32 -10.79
CA VAL A 139 11.16 2.97 -10.75
C VAL A 139 11.75 3.23 -9.37
N TRP A 140 11.06 4.01 -8.53
CA TRP A 140 11.38 4.29 -7.13
C TRP A 140 10.62 3.35 -6.21
N THR A 141 11.34 2.51 -5.47
CA THR A 141 10.79 1.65 -4.42
C THR A 141 11.11 2.29 -3.06
N MET A 142 10.08 2.61 -2.28
CA MET A 142 10.25 3.19 -0.96
C MET A 142 10.56 2.10 0.07
N HIS A 143 11.51 2.38 0.96
CA HIS A 143 11.85 1.58 2.13
C HIS A 143 11.86 2.48 3.37
N HIS A 144 11.46 1.93 4.50
CA HIS A 144 11.76 2.54 5.79
C HIS A 144 13.15 2.10 6.25
N SER A 145 13.88 2.99 6.93
CA SER A 145 15.00 2.54 7.76
C SER A 145 14.49 1.65 8.88
N ARG A 146 15.39 0.90 9.50
CA ARG A 146 15.03 -0.03 10.58
C ARG A 146 14.32 0.64 11.77
N ASP A 147 14.75 1.84 12.14
CA ASP A 147 14.13 2.60 13.22
C ASP A 147 12.71 3.10 12.86
N GLY A 148 12.30 2.96 11.59
CA GLY A 148 10.98 3.31 11.08
C GLY A 148 10.83 4.79 10.69
N PHE A 149 11.82 5.65 11.00
CA PHE A 149 11.70 7.09 10.85
C PHE A 149 12.31 7.62 9.55
N GLY A 150 13.40 7.01 9.09
CA GLY A 150 14.04 7.34 7.83
C GLY A 150 13.28 6.79 6.63
N ILE A 151 13.27 7.55 5.54
CA ILE A 151 12.70 7.14 4.26
C ILE A 151 13.82 7.03 3.24
N LEU A 152 13.92 5.85 2.64
CA LEU A 152 14.93 5.47 1.67
C LEU A 152 14.24 5.09 0.36
N PHE A 153 14.96 5.24 -0.75
CA PHE A 153 14.50 4.82 -2.05
C PHE A 153 15.55 3.97 -2.76
N GLU A 154 15.12 2.82 -3.26
CA GLU A 154 15.85 2.05 -4.27
C GLU A 154 15.28 2.41 -5.65
N VAL A 155 16.15 2.85 -6.56
CA VAL A 155 15.74 3.34 -7.88
C VAL A 155 16.39 2.50 -8.97
N CYS A 156 15.57 1.81 -9.77
CA CYS A 156 16.07 1.02 -10.90
C CYS A 156 16.66 1.94 -11.97
N LEU A 157 17.91 1.71 -12.35
CA LEU A 157 18.57 2.44 -13.42
C LEU A 157 18.14 1.87 -14.78
N LEU A 158 17.70 2.75 -15.67
CA LEU A 158 17.37 2.42 -17.05
C LEU A 158 18.46 3.03 -17.94
N ASP A 159 19.14 2.20 -18.73
CA ASP A 159 20.35 2.57 -19.48
C ASP A 159 21.49 3.10 -18.60
N GLY A 160 21.56 2.68 -17.33
CA GLY A 160 22.57 3.14 -16.37
C GLY A 160 22.26 4.48 -15.70
N GLU A 161 21.12 5.09 -16.00
CA GLU A 161 20.72 6.40 -15.46
C GLU A 161 19.40 6.34 -14.70
N VAL A 162 19.25 7.28 -13.76
CA VAL A 162 17.96 7.55 -13.12
C VAL A 162 17.10 8.29 -14.14
N LYS A 163 15.96 7.72 -14.52
CA LYS A 163 15.00 8.41 -15.39
C LYS A 163 14.08 9.30 -14.54
N GLY A 164 13.89 10.54 -14.99
CA GLY A 164 13.05 11.53 -14.31
C GLY A 164 13.82 12.39 -13.31
N PRO A 165 13.14 13.38 -12.71
CA PRO A 165 13.75 14.28 -11.73
C PRO A 165 14.08 13.54 -10.44
N VAL A 166 15.20 13.89 -9.83
CA VAL A 166 15.52 13.53 -8.44
C VAL A 166 15.02 14.68 -7.56
N PRO A 167 14.15 14.42 -6.56
CA PRO A 167 13.68 15.46 -5.65
C PRO A 167 14.85 16.13 -4.93
N ALA A 168 14.79 17.45 -4.76
CA ALA A 168 15.87 18.22 -4.12
C ALA A 168 16.12 17.80 -2.66
N GLU A 169 15.11 17.24 -2.00
CA GLU A 169 15.16 16.77 -0.61
C GLU A 169 15.78 15.37 -0.48
N CYS A 170 16.04 14.70 -1.60
CA CYS A 170 16.68 13.39 -1.67
C CYS A 170 18.20 13.53 -1.84
N GLN A 171 18.95 12.92 -0.93
CA GLN A 171 20.39 12.78 -1.04
C GLN A 171 20.73 11.40 -1.59
N ARG A 172 21.59 11.34 -2.63
CA ARG A 172 22.12 10.06 -3.12
C ARG A 172 23.06 9.45 -2.09
N ILE A 173 22.86 8.17 -1.79
CA ILE A 173 23.66 7.39 -0.85
C ILE A 173 24.30 6.18 -1.55
N LYS A 174 25.27 5.54 -0.89
CA LYS A 174 25.90 4.31 -1.38
C LYS A 174 25.01 3.10 -1.09
N HIS A 175 25.13 2.04 -1.89
CA HIS A 175 24.45 0.77 -1.62
C HIS A 175 24.76 0.23 -0.22
N SER A 176 26.03 0.28 0.21
CA SER A 176 26.44 -0.17 1.55
C SER A 176 25.77 0.62 2.68
N GLU A 177 25.51 1.91 2.47
CA GLU A 177 24.81 2.77 3.43
C GLU A 177 23.31 2.46 3.45
N PHE A 178 22.71 2.22 2.28
CA PHE A 178 21.32 1.77 2.20
C PHE A 178 21.11 0.46 2.97
N VAL A 179 21.96 -0.54 2.73
CA VAL A 179 21.91 -1.84 3.43
C VAL A 179 22.06 -1.66 4.95
N ALA A 180 23.03 -0.86 5.39
CA ALA A 180 23.23 -0.58 6.82
C ALA A 180 22.00 0.08 7.48
N LEU A 181 21.26 0.92 6.75
CA LEU A 181 20.06 1.58 7.26
C LEU A 181 18.80 0.68 7.23
N THR A 182 18.77 -0.36 6.39
CA THR A 182 17.61 -1.26 6.24
C THR A 182 17.74 -2.60 6.97
N GLU A 183 18.95 -3.14 7.17
CA GLU A 183 19.15 -4.54 7.62
C GLU A 183 19.76 -4.72 9.02
N GLU A 184 20.55 -3.77 9.54
CA GLU A 184 21.26 -3.94 10.84
C GLU A 184 20.42 -3.62 12.04
#